data_AF-A0A971UK41-F1
#
_entry.id   AF-A0A971UK41-F1
#
_cell.length_a   1.000
_cell.length_b   1.000
_cell.length_c   1.000
_cell.angle_alpha   90.00
_cell.angle_beta   90.00
_cell.angle_gamma   90.00
#
_symmetry.space_group_name_H-M   'P 1'
#
loop_
_entity.id
_entity.type
_entity.pdbx_description
1 polymer ?
#
loop_
_entity_poly.entity_id
_entity_poly.type
_entity_poly.pdbx_seq_one_letter_code
_entity_poly.pdbx_strand_id
1 'polypeptide(L)'
;MMMLAFSFSRNRRQTPAHHAPASHDLPPFFGHAEDGREESAQVQCLTKCDCTFPAPIYIYRIGIVVSIVWPRNFLPGPYLRSMRSFSVRGSQWPGGVIALSGLIEEPRLMTGKTSKVNNAFERVAVINLSRRLERWRLFLQRLPSDWPFPPPLRFPAVDGQRQEMPAFWQVGAGAWGCYLSHLAILEDCLANDISSVLIMEDDAIFVRDFSAAVGEFFAHLPTDWEYVYLGGQHIEHHLGLPVKVNPWVYRPWNVNRLHAYGIRGHSMLERVHQHLMHPETWPRDHHIDHRLGELHKSLESGLYVPYRWLVAQAEGHSNISDKHQPERMFWGAQALAEPCVRAKIVAVLGAYDEATSQMTALLHYLGISMGTEFETSESSTFEFEEQGLTELCSRIFEEPWMAQQLHPPLRTQLLGIWAAARFDHQMHPAGLVGAKHPLLCLLGPDIAQAWHNPYVVAVASESPPTIGRHAHRARRWPVDALATATHQLILSRDMFLAGYDGPQLVVDSRQLQRDPFAVVGQLASLLSIDFDTAKVQQAVSQLFP
;
A
#
# COMPACT_ATOMS: atom_id res chain seq x y z
N MET A 1 -13.11 24.08 -37.53
CA MET A 1 -13.94 24.39 -38.73
C MET A 1 -14.74 23.14 -39.02
N MET A 2 -16.07 23.09 -39.12
CA MET A 2 -17.17 24.09 -39.06
C MET A 2 -18.36 23.36 -38.37
N MET A 3 -19.14 23.89 -37.40
CA MET A 3 -20.16 24.97 -37.47
C MET A 3 -21.20 24.75 -38.59
N LEU A 4 -22.54 24.87 -38.45
CA LEU A 4 -23.55 25.34 -37.45
C LEU A 4 -24.88 24.59 -37.77
N ALA A 5 -25.87 24.25 -36.92
CA ALA A 5 -26.66 24.91 -35.85
C ALA A 5 -28.09 25.38 -36.28
N PHE A 6 -28.90 25.78 -35.28
CA PHE A 6 -30.27 26.38 -35.24
C PHE A 6 -31.46 25.42 -34.90
N SER A 7 -32.50 25.79 -34.12
CA SER A 7 -32.70 26.82 -33.04
C SER A 7 -34.13 26.71 -32.44
N PHE A 8 -34.45 27.57 -31.45
CA PHE A 8 -35.74 27.89 -30.79
C PHE A 8 -36.18 26.97 -29.61
N SER A 9 -36.67 27.48 -28.46
CA SER A 9 -36.75 28.88 -27.95
C SER A 9 -37.02 28.96 -26.43
N ARG A 10 -36.44 30.00 -25.80
CA ARG A 10 -36.82 30.69 -24.53
C ARG A 10 -38.31 30.57 -24.15
N ASN A 11 -38.72 30.42 -22.89
CA ASN A 11 -38.65 31.34 -21.72
C ASN A 11 -39.31 30.60 -20.50
N ARG A 12 -39.33 31.00 -19.22
CA ARG A 12 -39.06 32.25 -18.47
C ARG A 12 -38.80 31.89 -16.97
N ARG A 13 -38.15 32.77 -16.19
CA ARG A 13 -38.12 32.66 -14.70
C ARG A 13 -39.38 33.30 -14.09
N GLN A 14 -39.89 32.75 -12.97
CA GLN A 14 -40.47 33.52 -11.84
C GLN A 14 -40.75 32.66 -10.60
N THR A 15 -40.25 33.12 -9.44
CA THR A 15 -40.67 32.83 -8.05
C THR A 15 -41.46 34.07 -7.53
N PRO A 16 -42.08 34.13 -6.31
CA PRO A 16 -41.88 33.29 -5.11
C PRO A 16 -43.09 33.01 -4.14
N ALA A 17 -42.84 32.12 -3.17
CA ALA A 17 -43.19 32.13 -1.72
C ALA A 17 -44.63 31.96 -1.10
N HIS A 18 -44.60 31.33 0.10
CA HIS A 18 -45.59 31.22 1.22
C HIS A 18 -46.93 30.49 0.96
N HIS A 19 -47.34 29.43 1.69
CA HIS A 19 -47.50 29.26 3.15
C HIS A 19 -47.55 27.75 3.57
N ALA A 20 -47.45 27.48 4.88
CA ALA A 20 -47.75 26.19 5.56
C ALA A 20 -48.93 26.40 6.57
N PRO A 21 -49.38 25.46 7.44
CA PRO A 21 -48.93 24.07 7.74
C PRO A 21 -50.10 23.04 7.98
N ALA A 22 -49.84 21.99 8.79
CA ALA A 22 -50.77 21.01 9.43
C ALA A 22 -51.29 19.84 8.53
N SER A 23 -51.55 18.61 9.02
CA SER A 23 -51.38 17.98 10.36
C SER A 23 -51.70 16.45 10.31
N HIS A 24 -51.41 15.72 11.40
CA HIS A 24 -51.93 14.39 11.80
C HIS A 24 -51.25 13.07 11.35
N ASP A 25 -50.64 12.41 12.35
CA ASP A 25 -50.95 11.07 12.88
C ASP A 25 -50.68 9.75 12.09
N LEU A 26 -49.55 9.14 12.50
CA LEU A 26 -49.25 7.72 12.81
C LEU A 26 -50.43 6.82 13.33
N PRO A 27 -50.30 5.45 13.42
CA PRO A 27 -49.23 4.52 12.98
C PRO A 27 -49.79 3.24 12.25
N PRO A 28 -49.44 1.94 12.52
CA PRO A 28 -49.19 0.97 11.43
C PRO A 28 -50.14 -0.24 11.40
N PHE A 29 -49.98 -1.13 10.41
CA PHE A 29 -50.64 -2.45 10.40
C PHE A 29 -49.65 -3.62 10.28
N PHE A 30 -49.94 -4.68 11.05
CA PHE A 30 -49.27 -5.99 11.08
C PHE A 30 -50.18 -7.06 10.44
N GLY A 31 -49.58 -8.17 9.99
CA GLY A 31 -50.25 -9.38 9.50
C GLY A 31 -49.53 -9.92 8.25
N HIS A 32 -48.79 -11.03 8.29
CA HIS A 32 -49.27 -12.44 8.33
C HIS A 32 -50.34 -12.73 7.26
N ALA A 33 -50.36 -13.84 6.52
CA ALA A 33 -49.50 -15.00 6.23
C ALA A 33 -50.40 -15.94 5.36
N GLU A 34 -49.88 -17.10 4.89
CA GLU A 34 -50.65 -18.20 4.24
C GLU A 34 -51.21 -17.92 2.82
N ASP A 35 -51.43 -18.90 1.92
CA ASP A 35 -50.80 -20.22 1.64
C ASP A 35 -51.29 -20.73 0.24
N GLY A 36 -50.70 -21.80 -0.33
CA GLY A 36 -51.13 -22.47 -1.59
C GLY A 36 -50.14 -22.31 -2.77
N ARG A 37 -49.53 -23.35 -3.36
CA ARG A 37 -50.07 -24.47 -4.20
C ARG A 37 -50.76 -23.97 -5.48
N GLU A 38 -50.63 -24.55 -6.68
CA GLU A 38 -50.11 -25.84 -7.22
C GLU A 38 -49.73 -25.56 -8.72
N GLU A 39 -48.74 -26.18 -9.39
CA GLU A 39 -48.77 -27.39 -10.26
C GLU A 39 -47.38 -27.40 -10.97
N SER A 40 -46.52 -28.44 -10.96
CA SER A 40 -46.57 -29.78 -11.57
C SER A 40 -46.53 -29.84 -13.11
N ALA A 41 -45.35 -30.15 -13.68
CA ALA A 41 -45.20 -30.79 -14.98
C ALA A 41 -43.92 -31.64 -15.06
N GLN A 42 -44.06 -32.97 -14.92
CA GLN A 42 -43.00 -33.94 -15.25
C GLN A 42 -43.22 -34.47 -16.67
N VAL A 43 -42.14 -34.65 -17.44
CA VAL A 43 -42.08 -35.69 -18.49
C VAL A 43 -40.69 -36.33 -18.48
N GLN A 44 -40.63 -37.62 -18.19
CA GLN A 44 -39.51 -38.49 -18.57
C GLN A 44 -39.87 -39.20 -19.88
N CYS A 45 -38.91 -39.43 -20.77
CA CYS A 45 -38.70 -40.78 -21.31
C CYS A 45 -37.29 -40.98 -21.89
N LEU A 46 -36.88 -42.24 -21.96
CA LEU A 46 -35.55 -42.72 -22.34
C LEU A 46 -35.34 -42.83 -23.86
N THR A 47 -34.08 -42.80 -24.29
CA THR A 47 -33.52 -43.86 -25.17
C THR A 47 -31.99 -43.94 -25.08
N LYS A 48 -31.46 -45.17 -25.10
CA LYS A 48 -30.04 -45.46 -25.35
C LYS A 48 -29.79 -45.51 -26.86
N CYS A 49 -28.59 -45.12 -27.29
CA CYS A 49 -27.92 -45.68 -28.48
C CYS A 49 -26.40 -45.57 -28.32
N ASP A 50 -25.72 -46.72 -28.34
CA ASP A 50 -24.28 -46.79 -28.62
C ASP A 50 -24.02 -46.43 -30.09
N CYS A 51 -22.91 -45.73 -30.40
CA CYS A 51 -22.26 -45.84 -31.70
C CYS A 51 -20.83 -45.28 -31.70
N THR A 52 -19.96 -45.97 -32.43
CA THR A 52 -18.50 -45.82 -32.50
C THR A 52 -17.98 -44.61 -33.29
N PHE A 53 -16.75 -44.18 -32.97
CA PHE A 53 -15.84 -43.36 -33.79
C PHE A 53 -15.71 -43.86 -35.26
N PRO A 54 -15.49 -42.97 -36.24
CA PRO A 54 -14.11 -42.54 -36.56
C PRO A 54 -13.92 -41.06 -36.95
N ALA A 55 -12.68 -40.57 -36.84
CA ALA A 55 -12.19 -39.32 -37.43
C ALA A 55 -11.62 -39.57 -38.86
N PRO A 56 -11.08 -38.58 -39.61
CA PRO A 56 -11.12 -37.12 -39.46
C PRO A 56 -11.68 -36.38 -40.70
N ILE A 57 -11.90 -35.06 -40.62
CA ILE A 57 -12.19 -34.20 -41.80
C ILE A 57 -11.19 -33.04 -41.88
N TYR A 58 -10.47 -32.96 -42.99
CA TYR A 58 -9.72 -31.78 -43.46
C TYR A 58 -10.60 -30.93 -44.38
N ILE A 59 -10.71 -29.61 -44.16
CA ILE A 59 -11.20 -28.54 -45.07
C ILE A 59 -11.04 -27.19 -44.31
N TYR A 60 -10.57 -26.06 -44.83
CA TYR A 60 -9.72 -25.71 -45.99
C TYR A 60 -8.93 -24.42 -45.62
N ARG A 61 -7.81 -24.09 -46.29
CA ARG A 61 -7.16 -22.76 -46.15
C ARG A 61 -7.89 -21.72 -47.03
N ILE A 62 -8.45 -20.67 -46.43
CA ILE A 62 -8.86 -19.45 -47.16
C ILE A 62 -7.97 -18.30 -46.67
N GLY A 63 -7.07 -17.83 -47.53
CA GLY A 63 -6.27 -16.64 -47.28
C GLY A 63 -7.01 -15.39 -47.72
N ILE A 64 -7.32 -14.49 -46.79
CA ILE A 64 -7.77 -13.13 -47.11
C ILE A 64 -6.59 -12.18 -46.88
N VAL A 65 -6.06 -11.63 -47.97
CA VAL A 65 -5.06 -10.57 -47.93
C VAL A 65 -5.79 -9.24 -47.77
N VAL A 66 -5.73 -8.64 -46.59
CA VAL A 66 -6.20 -7.26 -46.37
C VAL A 66 -5.00 -6.31 -46.45
N SER A 67 -4.82 -5.71 -47.62
CA SER A 67 -3.81 -4.66 -47.83
C SER A 67 -4.26 -3.34 -47.20
N ILE A 68 -3.75 -3.01 -46.01
CA ILE A 68 -3.94 -1.67 -45.41
C ILE A 68 -2.83 -0.73 -45.89
N VAL A 69 -3.21 0.24 -46.73
CA VAL A 69 -2.33 1.29 -47.22
C VAL A 69 -2.16 2.36 -46.15
N TRP A 70 -0.95 2.53 -45.63
CA TRP A 70 -0.59 3.64 -44.74
C TRP A 70 -0.15 4.87 -45.56
N PRO A 71 -0.78 6.05 -45.37
CA PRO A 71 -0.26 7.29 -45.94
C PRO A 71 1.00 7.73 -45.19
N ARG A 72 2.09 7.95 -45.94
CA ARG A 72 3.30 8.61 -45.43
C ARG A 72 3.00 10.11 -45.24
N ASN A 73 3.31 10.63 -44.05
CA ASN A 73 4.00 11.91 -43.77
C ASN A 73 3.53 12.51 -42.44
N PHE A 74 4.29 12.29 -41.36
CA PHE A 74 4.47 13.29 -40.29
C PHE A 74 5.77 12.98 -39.53
N LEU A 75 6.69 13.94 -39.50
CA LEU A 75 7.95 13.87 -38.76
C LEU A 75 7.75 14.41 -37.34
N PRO A 76 8.18 13.71 -36.28
CA PRO A 76 8.46 14.31 -34.98
C PRO A 76 9.94 14.66 -34.85
N GLY A 77 10.23 15.87 -34.35
CA GLY A 77 11.59 16.38 -34.14
C GLY A 77 12.29 15.81 -32.88
N PRO A 78 13.57 16.17 -32.66
CA PRO A 78 14.40 15.55 -31.63
C PRO A 78 14.14 16.13 -30.23
N TYR A 79 13.32 15.46 -29.42
CA TYR A 79 13.17 15.73 -27.99
C TYR A 79 13.22 14.45 -27.12
N LEU A 80 14.30 13.68 -27.27
CA LEU A 80 14.70 12.70 -26.27
C LEU A 80 15.64 13.36 -25.25
N ARG A 81 15.07 14.00 -24.22
CA ARG A 81 15.81 14.37 -23.01
C ARG A 81 15.63 13.29 -21.94
N SER A 82 16.77 12.79 -21.48
CA SER A 82 16.96 11.82 -20.39
C SER A 82 15.81 11.74 -19.36
N MET A 83 15.07 10.64 -19.37
CA MET A 83 14.62 10.06 -18.10
C MET A 83 15.86 9.56 -17.38
N ARG A 84 16.30 10.30 -16.35
CA ARG A 84 17.29 9.76 -15.41
C ARG A 84 16.58 8.68 -14.59
N SER A 85 17.08 7.45 -14.67
CA SER A 85 16.68 6.38 -13.78
C SER A 85 17.05 6.74 -12.34
N PHE A 86 16.06 7.18 -11.56
CA PHE A 86 16.22 7.24 -10.11
C PHE A 86 16.34 5.81 -9.57
N SER A 87 17.58 5.42 -9.26
CA SER A 87 17.88 4.19 -8.55
C SER A 87 17.36 4.32 -7.11
N VAL A 88 16.13 3.89 -6.87
CA VAL A 88 15.52 3.88 -5.53
C VAL A 88 16.31 2.92 -4.63
N ARG A 89 17.03 3.48 -3.66
CA ARG A 89 17.46 2.73 -2.46
C ARG A 89 16.34 2.87 -1.44
N GLY A 90 15.70 1.74 -1.13
CA GLY A 90 14.64 1.53 -0.12
C GLY A 90 13.93 2.77 0.44
N SER A 91 12.79 3.13 -0.13
CA SER A 91 11.82 3.97 0.59
C SER A 91 11.31 3.20 1.81
N GLN A 92 11.31 3.86 2.98
CA GLN A 92 10.82 3.28 4.25
C GLN A 92 9.29 3.36 4.39
N TRP A 93 8.60 3.80 3.34
CA TRP A 93 7.14 3.86 3.30
C TRP A 93 6.51 2.46 3.33
N PRO A 94 5.28 2.27 3.87
CA PRO A 94 4.75 0.96 4.21
C PRO A 94 4.71 0.05 2.97
N GLY A 95 5.54 -0.99 3.03
CA GLY A 95 6.15 -1.63 1.86
C GLY A 95 7.63 -1.99 2.13
N GLY A 96 8.27 -1.28 3.06
CA GLY A 96 9.53 -1.65 3.69
C GLY A 96 9.47 -2.97 4.49
N VAL A 97 10.66 -3.46 4.80
CA VAL A 97 10.93 -4.71 5.53
C VAL A 97 11.19 -4.38 7.00
N ILE A 98 10.68 -5.19 7.92
CA ILE A 98 10.95 -5.06 9.35
C ILE A 98 12.04 -6.05 9.77
N ALA A 99 13.02 -5.57 10.53
CA ALA A 99 14.07 -6.41 11.09
C ALA A 99 13.50 -7.32 12.19
N LEU A 100 13.68 -8.64 12.03
CA LEU A 100 13.17 -9.64 12.97
C LEU A 100 13.79 -9.56 14.39
N SER A 101 14.91 -8.84 14.55
CA SER A 101 15.55 -8.57 15.84
C SER A 101 14.77 -7.65 16.78
N GLY A 102 13.78 -6.89 16.29
CA GLY A 102 13.04 -5.89 17.07
C GLY A 102 11.55 -6.21 17.32
N LEU A 103 10.97 -7.21 16.64
CA LEU A 103 9.54 -7.52 16.69
C LEU A 103 9.14 -8.75 17.50
N ILE A 104 10.04 -9.24 18.36
CA ILE A 104 9.69 -10.22 19.37
C ILE A 104 9.02 -9.49 20.54
N GLU A 105 7.76 -9.08 20.36
CA GLU A 105 6.88 -8.87 21.52
C GLU A 105 6.75 -10.21 22.24
N GLU A 106 6.98 -10.22 23.56
CA GLU A 106 6.93 -11.46 24.33
C GLU A 106 5.56 -12.13 24.17
N PRO A 107 5.53 -13.47 23.97
CA PRO A 107 4.27 -14.17 23.81
C PRO A 107 3.47 -14.04 25.11
N ARG A 108 2.30 -13.39 25.03
CA ARG A 108 1.27 -13.59 26.06
C ARG A 108 0.98 -15.09 26.10
N LEU A 109 1.26 -15.74 27.23
CA LEU A 109 1.02 -17.17 27.42
C LEU A 109 -0.47 -17.49 27.23
N MET A 110 -0.83 -17.84 26.00
CA MET A 110 -2.11 -18.46 25.69
C MET A 110 -1.94 -19.96 25.89
N THR A 111 -2.40 -20.46 27.04
CA THR A 111 -2.41 -21.90 27.35
C THR A 111 -3.55 -22.60 26.59
N GLY A 112 -3.49 -22.57 25.26
CA GLY A 112 -4.37 -23.29 24.35
C GLY A 112 -3.85 -24.70 24.06
N LYS A 113 -4.73 -25.70 24.01
CA LYS A 113 -4.38 -27.03 23.50
C LYS A 113 -4.00 -26.92 22.02
N THR A 114 -2.87 -27.49 21.64
CA THR A 114 -2.41 -27.57 20.24
C THR A 114 -3.42 -28.33 19.37
N SER A 115 -4.28 -27.61 18.65
CA SER A 115 -5.09 -28.15 17.57
C SER A 115 -4.21 -28.34 16.33
N LYS A 116 -4.07 -29.58 15.84
CA LYS A 116 -3.43 -29.82 14.55
C LYS A 116 -4.31 -29.26 13.44
N VAL A 117 -3.74 -28.42 12.57
CA VAL A 117 -4.40 -27.85 11.39
C VAL A 117 -4.40 -28.84 10.20
N ASN A 118 -4.10 -30.12 10.47
CA ASN A 118 -3.81 -31.16 9.48
C ASN A 118 -4.88 -31.37 8.38
N ASN A 119 -6.11 -30.88 8.58
CA ASN A 119 -7.23 -31.06 7.65
C ASN A 119 -7.55 -29.80 6.82
N ALA A 120 -6.76 -28.72 6.92
CA ALA A 120 -7.01 -27.50 6.13
C ALA A 120 -6.57 -27.61 4.66
N PHE A 121 -5.56 -28.45 4.39
CA PHE A 121 -5.05 -28.69 3.04
C PHE A 121 -4.80 -30.19 2.85
N GLU A 122 -5.22 -30.75 1.72
CA GLU A 122 -4.87 -32.10 1.28
C GLU A 122 -3.40 -32.18 0.85
N ARG A 123 -2.86 -31.08 0.32
CA ARG A 123 -1.50 -31.03 -0.23
C ARG A 123 -0.73 -29.79 0.22
N VAL A 124 0.57 -29.97 0.41
CA VAL A 124 1.54 -28.88 0.58
C VAL A 124 2.58 -29.01 -0.54
N ALA A 125 2.69 -28.00 -1.40
CA ALA A 125 3.61 -27.96 -2.53
C ALA A 125 4.66 -26.86 -2.34
N VAL A 126 5.94 -27.19 -2.51
CA VAL A 126 7.07 -26.26 -2.34
C VAL A 126 7.83 -26.13 -3.64
N ILE A 127 7.72 -24.95 -4.26
CA ILE A 127 8.38 -24.59 -5.52
C ILE A 127 9.89 -24.45 -5.25
N ASN A 128 10.67 -25.37 -5.84
CA ASN A 128 12.13 -25.33 -5.77
C ASN A 128 12.73 -25.66 -7.15
N LEU A 129 13.62 -24.81 -7.65
CA LEU A 129 14.36 -25.07 -8.89
C LEU A 129 15.14 -26.38 -8.76
N SER A 130 15.04 -27.28 -9.74
CA SER A 130 15.68 -28.60 -9.69
C SER A 130 17.19 -28.57 -9.40
N ARG A 131 17.86 -27.50 -9.87
CA ARG A 131 19.30 -27.22 -9.63
C ARG A 131 19.65 -26.57 -8.29
N ARG A 132 18.66 -26.15 -7.49
CA ARG A 132 18.80 -25.44 -6.21
C ARG A 132 18.56 -26.36 -5.00
N LEU A 133 19.21 -27.53 -4.98
CA LEU A 133 19.06 -28.52 -3.90
C LEU A 133 19.54 -28.01 -2.52
N GLU A 134 20.40 -26.98 -2.49
CA GLU A 134 20.79 -26.27 -1.28
C GLU A 134 19.63 -25.51 -0.65
N ARG A 135 18.82 -24.78 -1.45
CA ARG A 135 17.63 -24.06 -0.95
C ARG A 135 16.58 -25.03 -0.40
N TRP A 136 16.37 -26.17 -1.08
CA TRP A 136 15.49 -27.23 -0.57
C TRP A 136 15.93 -27.80 0.78
N ARG A 137 17.22 -28.08 0.97
CA ARG A 137 17.75 -28.54 2.27
C ARG A 137 17.58 -27.49 3.36
N LEU A 138 17.83 -26.22 3.05
CA LEU A 138 17.63 -25.11 3.98
C LEU A 138 16.15 -24.93 4.35
N PHE A 139 15.22 -25.03 3.39
CA PHE A 139 13.78 -25.03 3.66
C PHE A 139 13.40 -26.16 4.64
N LEU A 140 13.85 -27.40 4.38
CA LEU A 140 13.57 -28.54 5.26
C LEU A 140 14.15 -28.36 6.68
N GLN A 141 15.33 -27.73 6.80
CA GLN A 141 15.96 -27.42 8.09
C GLN A 141 15.22 -26.33 8.89
N ARG A 142 14.42 -25.49 8.21
CA ARG A 142 13.62 -24.42 8.83
C ARG A 142 12.20 -24.84 9.18
N LEU A 143 11.75 -26.03 8.74
CA LEU A 143 10.43 -26.53 9.11
C LEU A 143 10.34 -26.70 10.64
N PRO A 144 9.28 -26.20 11.29
CA PRO A 144 9.07 -26.43 12.72
C PRO A 144 8.86 -27.93 12.97
N SER A 145 9.39 -28.43 14.08
CA SER A 145 9.34 -29.86 14.44
C SER A 145 7.92 -30.39 14.65
N ASP A 146 6.97 -29.50 14.93
CA ASP A 146 5.54 -29.74 15.15
C ASP A 146 4.68 -29.21 13.98
N TRP A 147 5.22 -29.30 12.75
CA TRP A 147 4.56 -28.89 11.50
C TRP A 147 3.07 -29.30 11.44
N PRO A 148 2.13 -28.36 11.27
CA PRO A 148 0.69 -28.58 11.48
C PRO A 148 -0.08 -28.96 10.20
N PHE A 149 0.60 -29.24 9.10
CA PHE A 149 0.01 -29.56 7.79
C PHE A 149 0.58 -30.90 7.27
N PRO A 150 0.09 -31.44 6.13
CA PRO A 150 0.74 -32.58 5.47
C PRO A 150 2.23 -32.34 5.19
N PRO A 151 3.05 -33.41 5.06
CA PRO A 151 4.47 -33.29 4.72
C PRO A 151 4.68 -32.48 3.43
N PRO A 152 5.55 -31.45 3.43
CA PRO A 152 5.79 -30.63 2.25
C PRO A 152 6.37 -31.42 1.08
N LEU A 153 5.67 -31.42 -0.05
CA LEU A 153 6.09 -32.05 -1.29
C LEU A 153 6.91 -31.06 -2.12
N ARG A 154 8.12 -31.45 -2.52
CA ARG A 154 8.95 -30.64 -3.41
C ARG A 154 8.37 -30.65 -4.83
N PHE A 155 7.90 -29.50 -5.29
CA PHE A 155 7.49 -29.30 -6.68
C PHE A 155 8.69 -28.79 -7.52
N PRO A 156 9.05 -29.46 -8.64
CA PRO A 156 10.17 -29.06 -9.46
C PRO A 156 9.83 -27.77 -10.24
N ALA A 157 10.37 -26.64 -9.80
CA ALA A 157 10.07 -25.35 -10.42
C ALA A 157 10.58 -25.31 -11.88
N VAL A 158 9.77 -24.69 -12.74
CA VAL A 158 10.10 -24.40 -14.13
C VAL A 158 11.24 -23.39 -14.18
N ASP A 159 12.42 -23.84 -14.59
CA ASP A 159 13.59 -22.96 -14.75
C ASP A 159 13.41 -22.10 -16.00
N GLY A 160 12.84 -20.91 -15.84
CA GLY A 160 12.52 -20.02 -16.96
C GLY A 160 13.74 -19.58 -17.76
N GLN A 161 14.97 -19.70 -17.22
CA GLN A 161 16.21 -19.52 -18.00
C GLN A 161 16.44 -20.61 -19.07
N ARG A 162 15.67 -21.71 -19.01
CA ARG A 162 15.68 -22.85 -19.94
C ARG A 162 14.41 -22.95 -20.78
N GLN A 163 13.51 -21.98 -20.67
CA GLN A 163 12.27 -21.92 -21.46
C GLN A 163 12.41 -20.89 -22.57
N GLU A 164 11.76 -21.14 -23.70
CA GLU A 164 11.52 -20.06 -24.67
C GLU A 164 10.54 -19.06 -24.05
N MET A 165 10.97 -17.80 -23.93
CA MET A 165 10.16 -16.73 -23.37
C MET A 165 9.34 -16.08 -24.49
N PRO A 166 8.00 -16.01 -24.40
CA PRO A 166 7.18 -15.38 -25.43
C PRO A 166 7.53 -13.90 -25.61
N ALA A 167 7.45 -13.41 -26.85
CA ALA A 167 7.82 -12.03 -27.18
C ALA A 167 6.95 -10.93 -26.49
N PHE A 168 5.78 -11.31 -25.96
CA PHE A 168 4.94 -10.40 -25.17
C PHE A 168 5.42 -10.25 -23.71
N TRP A 169 6.19 -11.20 -23.18
CA TRP A 169 6.60 -11.21 -21.77
C TRP A 169 7.89 -10.40 -21.57
N GLN A 170 7.78 -9.26 -20.88
CA GLN A 170 8.88 -8.27 -20.82
C GLN A 170 9.62 -8.25 -19.48
N VAL A 171 9.13 -8.93 -18.44
CA VAL A 171 9.71 -8.85 -17.08
C VAL A 171 10.66 -9.99 -16.71
N GLY A 172 11.05 -10.77 -17.71
CA GLY A 172 12.21 -11.63 -17.65
C GLY A 172 11.94 -13.09 -17.30
N ALA A 173 12.95 -13.91 -17.58
CA ALA A 173 12.90 -15.36 -17.53
C ALA A 173 12.55 -15.92 -16.13
N GLY A 174 13.05 -15.30 -15.05
CA GLY A 174 12.75 -15.75 -13.69
C GLY A 174 11.27 -15.58 -13.31
N ALA A 175 10.66 -14.45 -13.70
CA ALA A 175 9.24 -14.20 -13.50
C ALA A 175 8.37 -15.16 -14.35
N TRP A 176 8.80 -15.47 -15.57
CA TRP A 176 8.15 -16.44 -16.45
C TRP A 176 8.17 -17.86 -15.85
N GLY A 177 9.33 -18.31 -15.35
CA GLY A 177 9.46 -19.59 -14.67
C GLY A 177 8.66 -19.69 -13.37
N CYS A 178 8.58 -18.61 -12.60
CA CYS A 178 7.70 -18.49 -11.44
C CYS A 178 6.23 -18.70 -11.86
N TYR A 179 5.71 -17.90 -12.79
CA TYR A 179 4.35 -18.04 -13.33
C TYR A 179 4.02 -19.48 -13.76
N LEU A 180 4.87 -20.08 -14.61
CA LEU A 180 4.66 -21.45 -15.09
C LEU A 180 4.69 -22.49 -13.96
N SER A 181 5.50 -22.28 -12.91
CA SER A 181 5.56 -23.19 -11.76
C SER A 181 4.27 -23.18 -10.93
N HIS A 182 3.71 -22.00 -10.68
CA HIS A 182 2.43 -21.89 -9.97
C HIS A 182 1.26 -22.41 -10.82
N LEU A 183 1.23 -22.08 -12.12
CA LEU A 183 0.20 -22.59 -13.03
C LEU A 183 0.19 -24.12 -13.08
N ALA A 184 1.37 -24.74 -13.21
CA ALA A 184 1.50 -26.20 -13.23
C ALA A 184 1.04 -26.88 -11.93
N ILE A 185 1.16 -26.21 -10.77
CA ILE A 185 0.58 -26.73 -9.51
C ILE A 185 -0.94 -26.66 -9.54
N LEU A 186 -1.54 -25.59 -10.07
CA LEU A 186 -2.99 -25.46 -10.20
C LEU A 186 -3.55 -26.51 -11.18
N GLU A 187 -2.92 -26.67 -12.35
CA GLU A 187 -3.24 -27.70 -13.33
C GLU A 187 -3.15 -29.11 -12.73
N ASP A 188 -2.07 -29.42 -11.99
CA ASP A 188 -1.90 -30.72 -11.32
C ASP A 188 -2.91 -30.94 -10.18
N CYS A 189 -3.34 -29.89 -9.47
CA CYS A 189 -4.40 -30.04 -8.47
C CYS A 189 -5.76 -30.32 -9.13
N LEU A 190 -6.10 -29.58 -10.19
CA LEU A 190 -7.35 -29.77 -10.95
C LEU A 190 -7.39 -31.15 -11.63
N ALA A 191 -6.29 -31.62 -12.21
CA ALA A 191 -6.20 -32.91 -12.89
C ALA A 191 -6.21 -34.14 -11.96
N ASN A 192 -5.96 -33.95 -10.65
CA ASN A 192 -5.92 -35.02 -9.64
C ASN A 192 -6.98 -34.84 -8.53
N ASP A 193 -8.03 -34.05 -8.79
CA ASP A 193 -9.15 -33.75 -7.86
C ASP A 193 -8.74 -33.20 -6.47
N ILE A 194 -7.54 -32.61 -6.36
CA ILE A 194 -7.04 -32.03 -5.11
C ILE A 194 -7.78 -30.73 -4.83
N SER A 195 -8.62 -30.73 -3.81
CA SER A 195 -9.53 -29.62 -3.52
C SER A 195 -8.97 -28.59 -2.54
N SER A 196 -7.78 -28.82 -1.98
CA SER A 196 -7.12 -27.87 -1.08
C SER A 196 -5.59 -28.01 -1.09
N VAL A 197 -4.89 -26.90 -1.36
CA VAL A 197 -3.42 -26.88 -1.48
C VAL A 197 -2.80 -25.64 -0.82
N LEU A 198 -1.73 -25.85 -0.05
CA LEU A 198 -0.81 -24.82 0.41
C LEU A 198 0.40 -24.79 -0.53
N ILE A 199 0.68 -23.64 -1.14
CA ILE A 199 1.77 -23.40 -2.08
C ILE A 199 2.79 -22.48 -1.42
N MET A 200 4.06 -22.88 -1.43
CA MET A 200 5.17 -22.11 -0.87
C MET A 200 6.36 -22.06 -1.82
N GLU A 201 7.20 -21.02 -1.69
CA GLU A 201 8.53 -20.96 -2.31
C GLU A 201 9.60 -21.50 -1.35
N ASP A 202 10.73 -21.96 -1.88
CA ASP A 202 11.85 -22.52 -1.11
C ASP A 202 12.65 -21.49 -0.27
N ASP A 203 12.29 -20.20 -0.33
CA ASP A 203 12.75 -19.17 0.61
C ASP A 203 11.75 -18.82 1.72
N ALA A 204 10.66 -19.57 1.89
CA ALA A 204 9.80 -19.45 3.07
C ALA A 204 10.58 -19.66 4.39
N ILE A 205 10.41 -18.73 5.34
CA ILE A 205 10.89 -18.80 6.72
C ILE A 205 9.71 -18.68 7.68
N PHE A 206 9.60 -19.60 8.63
CA PHE A 206 8.50 -19.64 9.59
C PHE A 206 8.83 -18.87 10.88
N VAL A 207 7.84 -18.21 11.47
CA VAL A 207 7.99 -17.62 12.82
C VAL A 207 8.22 -18.72 13.87
N ARG A 208 8.90 -18.39 14.97
CA ARG A 208 9.32 -19.36 16.01
C ARG A 208 8.19 -20.28 16.49
N ASP A 209 7.01 -19.71 16.75
CA ASP A 209 5.83 -20.43 17.27
C ASP A 209 4.79 -20.70 16.17
N PHE A 210 5.24 -20.96 14.93
CA PHE A 210 4.39 -21.07 13.73
C PHE A 210 3.20 -22.01 13.91
N SER A 211 3.40 -23.21 14.47
CA SER A 211 2.34 -24.22 14.62
C SER A 211 1.17 -23.72 15.48
N ALA A 212 1.46 -23.08 16.61
CA ALA A 212 0.46 -22.46 17.47
C ALA A 212 -0.18 -21.23 16.81
N ALA A 213 0.62 -20.36 16.19
CA ALA A 213 0.12 -19.13 15.56
C ALA A 213 -0.78 -19.39 14.34
N VAL A 214 -0.47 -20.41 13.54
CA VAL A 214 -1.31 -20.82 12.40
C VAL A 214 -2.52 -21.62 12.86
N GLY A 215 -2.40 -22.43 13.93
CA GLY A 215 -3.54 -23.06 14.59
C GLY A 215 -4.59 -22.06 15.05
N GLU A 216 -4.14 -21.00 15.70
CA GLU A 216 -4.99 -19.91 16.17
C GLU A 216 -5.63 -19.11 15.01
N PHE A 217 -4.88 -18.85 13.94
CA PHE A 217 -5.42 -18.21 12.72
C PHE A 217 -6.54 -19.06 12.09
N PHE A 218 -6.30 -20.35 11.85
CA PHE A 218 -7.30 -21.24 11.24
C PHE A 218 -8.50 -21.51 12.15
N ALA A 219 -8.33 -21.52 13.47
CA ALA A 219 -9.43 -21.64 14.42
C ALA A 219 -10.41 -20.45 14.37
N HIS A 220 -9.95 -19.28 13.90
CA HIS A 220 -10.73 -18.04 13.79
C HIS A 220 -11.05 -17.63 12.35
N LEU A 221 -10.75 -18.47 11.35
CA LEU A 221 -11.11 -18.20 9.95
C LEU A 221 -12.64 -18.25 9.76
N PRO A 222 -13.23 -17.26 9.04
CA PRO A 222 -14.60 -17.35 8.56
C PRO A 222 -14.84 -18.63 7.73
N THR A 223 -16.04 -19.21 7.85
CA THR A 223 -16.36 -20.52 7.24
C THR A 223 -16.28 -20.51 5.71
N ASP A 224 -16.42 -19.36 5.07
CA ASP A 224 -16.38 -19.14 3.62
C ASP A 224 -14.95 -18.97 3.06
N TRP A 225 -13.89 -19.21 3.84
CA TRP A 225 -12.52 -19.05 3.35
C TRP A 225 -12.21 -19.93 2.13
N GLU A 226 -11.74 -19.35 1.05
CA GLU A 226 -11.34 -20.05 -0.18
C GLU A 226 -9.87 -19.76 -0.53
N TYR A 227 -9.32 -18.66 -0.04
CA TYR A 227 -7.97 -18.22 -0.31
C TYR A 227 -7.34 -17.63 0.96
N VAL A 228 -6.12 -18.04 1.31
CA VAL A 228 -5.35 -17.47 2.42
C VAL A 228 -3.91 -17.14 2.02
N TYR A 229 -3.35 -16.06 2.57
CA TYR A 229 -1.89 -15.87 2.60
C TYR A 229 -1.37 -16.08 4.02
N LEU A 230 -0.33 -16.91 4.18
CA LEU A 230 0.41 -17.04 5.44
C LEU A 230 1.67 -16.16 5.45
N GLY A 231 2.19 -15.85 4.27
CA GLY A 231 3.25 -14.88 4.03
C GLY A 231 3.01 -14.16 2.72
N GLY A 232 3.15 -12.84 2.74
CA GLY A 232 2.97 -11.97 1.58
C GLY A 232 3.46 -10.55 1.86
N GLN A 233 3.14 -9.63 0.97
CA GLN A 233 3.39 -8.20 1.11
C GLN A 233 2.09 -7.45 0.74
N HIS A 234 1.51 -6.71 1.68
CA HIS A 234 0.42 -5.78 1.36
C HIS A 234 0.96 -4.69 0.42
N ILE A 235 0.17 -4.34 -0.60
CA ILE A 235 0.49 -3.30 -1.58
C ILE A 235 -0.70 -2.37 -1.84
N GLU A 236 -0.46 -1.28 -2.58
CA GLU A 236 -1.50 -0.31 -2.98
C GLU A 236 -2.29 0.29 -1.79
N HIS A 237 -1.62 0.53 -0.67
CA HIS A 237 -2.20 1.13 0.55
C HIS A 237 -2.96 2.45 0.34
N HIS A 238 -2.70 3.14 -0.78
CA HIS A 238 -3.36 4.38 -1.20
C HIS A 238 -4.73 4.16 -1.91
N LEU A 239 -5.06 2.92 -2.28
CA LEU A 239 -6.35 2.53 -2.85
C LEU A 239 -7.23 1.83 -1.80
N GLY A 240 -6.62 1.01 -0.93
CA GLY A 240 -7.31 0.38 0.19
C GLY A 240 -6.35 -0.27 1.18
N LEU A 241 -6.86 -0.53 2.38
CA LEU A 241 -6.12 -1.11 3.50
C LEU A 241 -6.81 -2.40 3.98
N PRO A 242 -6.08 -3.30 4.68
CA PRO A 242 -6.68 -4.50 5.25
C PRO A 242 -7.81 -4.15 6.24
N VAL A 243 -8.92 -4.89 6.16
CA VAL A 243 -10.08 -4.73 7.04
C VAL A 243 -10.09 -5.84 8.08
N LYS A 244 -10.18 -5.46 9.35
CA LYS A 244 -10.25 -6.39 10.48
C LYS A 244 -11.56 -7.18 10.45
N VAL A 245 -11.48 -8.51 10.50
CA VAL A 245 -12.65 -9.39 10.63
C VAL A 245 -12.81 -9.78 12.11
N ASN A 246 -11.70 -10.16 12.75
CA ASN A 246 -11.61 -10.44 14.19
C ASN A 246 -10.15 -10.18 14.65
N PRO A 247 -9.77 -10.39 15.93
CA PRO A 247 -8.41 -10.11 16.39
C PRO A 247 -7.28 -10.87 15.66
N TRP A 248 -7.59 -12.00 15.01
CA TRP A 248 -6.60 -12.86 14.35
C TRP A 248 -6.65 -12.79 12.82
N VAL A 249 -7.82 -12.45 12.25
CA VAL A 249 -8.11 -12.54 10.81
C VAL A 249 -8.49 -11.18 10.23
N TYR A 250 -7.91 -10.87 9.08
CA TYR A 250 -8.15 -9.67 8.29
C TYR A 250 -8.47 -10.05 6.84
N ARG A 251 -9.30 -9.25 6.16
CA ARG A 251 -9.49 -9.30 4.71
C ARG A 251 -8.53 -8.28 4.08
N PRO A 252 -7.57 -8.69 3.24
CA PRO A 252 -6.64 -7.74 2.61
C PRO A 252 -7.34 -6.92 1.52
N TRP A 253 -6.75 -5.79 1.15
CA TRP A 253 -7.09 -5.09 -0.10
C TRP A 253 -6.37 -5.73 -1.29
N ASN A 254 -5.04 -5.84 -1.19
CA ASN A 254 -4.18 -6.42 -2.21
C ASN A 254 -2.90 -6.98 -1.55
N VAL A 255 -2.43 -8.14 -2.03
CA VAL A 255 -1.26 -8.87 -1.54
C VAL A 255 -0.42 -9.34 -2.74
N ASN A 256 0.87 -9.02 -2.72
CA ASN A 256 1.90 -9.54 -3.62
C ASN A 256 2.87 -10.47 -2.86
N ARG A 257 3.83 -11.07 -3.58
CA ARG A 257 4.72 -12.18 -3.13
C ARG A 257 3.93 -13.47 -2.86
N LEU A 258 4.37 -14.57 -3.47
CA LEU A 258 3.67 -15.86 -3.43
C LEU A 258 4.40 -16.90 -2.57
N HIS A 259 5.27 -16.45 -1.65
CA HIS A 259 6.14 -17.32 -0.90
C HIS A 259 5.41 -18.23 0.10
N ALA A 260 4.19 -17.89 0.53
CA ALA A 260 3.28 -18.81 1.21
C ALA A 260 1.79 -18.41 1.13
N TYR A 261 1.02 -19.06 0.25
CA TYR A 261 -0.43 -18.90 0.12
C TYR A 261 -1.14 -20.26 -0.07
N GLY A 262 -2.41 -20.35 0.30
CA GLY A 262 -3.20 -21.56 0.17
C GLY A 262 -4.57 -21.30 -0.44
N ILE A 263 -5.08 -22.29 -1.18
CA ILE A 263 -6.39 -22.27 -1.84
C ILE A 263 -7.20 -23.48 -1.36
N ARG A 264 -8.51 -23.29 -1.16
CA ARG A 264 -9.50 -24.33 -0.86
C ARG A 264 -10.71 -24.17 -1.78
N GLY A 265 -11.24 -25.30 -2.25
CA GLY A 265 -12.38 -25.39 -3.14
C GLY A 265 -11.95 -25.51 -4.61
N HIS A 266 -12.50 -26.51 -5.31
CA HIS A 266 -12.27 -26.71 -6.74
C HIS A 266 -12.67 -25.47 -7.56
N SER A 267 -13.78 -24.82 -7.19
CA SER A 267 -14.24 -23.53 -7.74
C SER A 267 -13.19 -22.42 -7.68
N MET A 268 -12.50 -22.27 -6.56
CA MET A 268 -11.46 -21.24 -6.40
C MET A 268 -10.18 -21.63 -7.14
N LEU A 269 -9.81 -22.91 -7.17
CA LEU A 269 -8.69 -23.39 -8.00
C LEU A 269 -8.93 -23.11 -9.48
N GLU A 270 -10.12 -23.44 -10.00
CA GLU A 270 -10.52 -23.11 -11.38
C GLU A 270 -10.52 -21.60 -11.63
N ARG A 271 -11.10 -20.80 -10.73
CA ARG A 271 -11.15 -19.33 -10.87
C ARG A 271 -9.75 -18.71 -10.91
N VAL A 272 -8.85 -19.16 -10.04
CA VAL A 272 -7.46 -18.70 -9.99
C VAL A 272 -6.70 -19.13 -11.25
N HIS A 273 -6.85 -20.39 -11.66
CA HIS A 273 -6.28 -20.90 -12.91
C HIS A 273 -6.76 -20.08 -14.13
N GLN A 274 -8.07 -19.92 -14.31
CA GLN A 274 -8.68 -19.14 -15.40
C GLN A 274 -8.23 -17.67 -15.40
N HIS A 275 -8.09 -17.04 -14.23
CA HIS A 275 -7.60 -15.66 -14.13
C HIS A 275 -6.13 -15.51 -14.54
N LEU A 276 -5.34 -16.57 -14.37
CA LEU A 276 -3.94 -16.65 -14.80
C LEU A 276 -3.76 -17.11 -16.25
N MET A 277 -4.80 -17.61 -16.91
CA MET A 277 -4.77 -17.82 -18.36
C MET A 277 -4.59 -16.47 -19.07
N HIS A 278 -4.03 -16.53 -20.28
CA HIS A 278 -3.81 -15.39 -21.17
C HIS A 278 -2.80 -14.32 -20.69
N PRO A 279 -1.54 -14.69 -20.34
CA PRO A 279 -0.49 -13.74 -19.97
C PRO A 279 -0.14 -12.71 -21.05
N GLU A 280 -0.51 -12.95 -22.32
CA GLU A 280 -0.43 -11.98 -23.42
C GLU A 280 -1.35 -10.76 -23.25
N THR A 281 -2.35 -10.83 -22.35
CA THR A 281 -3.29 -9.75 -22.06
C THR A 281 -2.89 -8.89 -20.85
N TRP A 282 -1.88 -9.28 -20.10
CA TRP A 282 -1.48 -8.61 -18.87
C TRP A 282 -0.73 -7.29 -19.16
N PRO A 283 -0.74 -6.32 -18.23
CA PRO A 283 0.15 -5.16 -18.30
C PRO A 283 1.62 -5.61 -18.38
N ARG A 284 2.43 -4.89 -19.16
CA ARG A 284 3.77 -5.35 -19.59
C ARG A 284 4.79 -5.54 -18.47
N ASP A 285 4.54 -4.92 -17.33
CA ASP A 285 5.34 -4.92 -16.11
C ASP A 285 4.78 -5.84 -15.01
N HIS A 286 3.57 -6.40 -15.19
CA HIS A 286 2.96 -7.31 -14.22
C HIS A 286 3.58 -8.71 -14.27
N HIS A 287 3.53 -9.41 -13.14
CA HIS A 287 3.82 -10.85 -13.04
C HIS A 287 2.62 -11.53 -12.38
N ILE A 288 2.74 -12.84 -12.12
CA ILE A 288 1.71 -13.64 -11.46
C ILE A 288 1.22 -13.03 -10.14
N ASP A 289 2.09 -12.46 -9.29
CA ASP A 289 1.67 -11.85 -8.02
C ASP A 289 0.82 -10.60 -8.22
N HIS A 290 1.22 -9.71 -9.14
CA HIS A 290 0.42 -8.54 -9.55
C HIS A 290 -0.93 -8.96 -10.14
N ARG A 291 -0.93 -10.01 -10.97
CA ARG A 291 -2.15 -10.54 -11.58
C ARG A 291 -3.09 -11.13 -10.53
N LEU A 292 -2.58 -11.88 -9.55
CA LEU A 292 -3.38 -12.33 -8.40
C LEU A 292 -3.88 -11.13 -7.56
N GLY A 293 -3.07 -10.07 -7.44
CA GLY A 293 -3.49 -8.78 -6.88
C GLY A 293 -4.73 -8.17 -7.54
N GLU A 294 -4.89 -8.31 -8.86
CA GLU A 294 -6.11 -7.92 -9.57
C GLU A 294 -7.30 -8.83 -9.23
N LEU A 295 -7.08 -10.14 -9.06
CA LEU A 295 -8.12 -11.08 -8.64
C LEU A 295 -8.62 -10.73 -7.22
N HIS A 296 -7.71 -10.45 -6.28
CA HIS A 296 -8.03 -10.11 -4.89
C HIS A 296 -9.04 -8.95 -4.80
N LYS A 297 -8.88 -7.92 -5.64
CA LYS A 297 -9.80 -6.75 -5.72
C LYS A 297 -11.22 -7.12 -6.18
N SER A 298 -11.39 -8.25 -6.86
CA SER A 298 -12.68 -8.79 -7.32
C SER A 298 -13.33 -9.78 -6.35
N LEU A 299 -12.70 -10.05 -5.20
CA LEU A 299 -13.21 -10.95 -4.17
C LEU A 299 -13.93 -10.15 -3.07
N GLU A 300 -15.25 -10.29 -3.01
CA GLU A 300 -16.07 -9.68 -1.96
C GLU A 300 -15.81 -10.34 -0.59
N SER A 301 -15.62 -11.66 -0.55
CA SER A 301 -15.25 -12.45 0.63
C SER A 301 -14.29 -13.60 0.27
N GLY A 302 -14.10 -14.58 1.17
CA GLY A 302 -13.28 -15.78 0.94
C GLY A 302 -11.75 -15.61 0.97
N LEU A 303 -11.22 -14.40 0.78
CA LEU A 303 -9.78 -14.09 0.88
C LEU A 303 -9.41 -13.54 2.26
N TYR A 304 -8.51 -14.22 2.97
CA TYR A 304 -8.11 -13.86 4.34
C TYR A 304 -6.60 -13.91 4.60
N VAL A 305 -6.14 -13.11 5.55
CA VAL A 305 -4.76 -13.07 6.04
C VAL A 305 -4.70 -13.02 7.57
N PRO A 306 -3.63 -13.53 8.19
CA PRO A 306 -3.40 -13.35 9.61
C PRO A 306 -3.09 -11.89 9.94
N TYR A 307 -3.38 -11.48 11.17
CA TYR A 307 -3.11 -10.13 11.70
C TYR A 307 -1.64 -9.70 11.54
N ARG A 308 -0.71 -10.66 11.66
CA ARG A 308 0.71 -10.55 11.32
C ARG A 308 1.11 -11.73 10.43
N TRP A 309 2.05 -11.51 9.51
CA TRP A 309 2.56 -12.61 8.68
C TRP A 309 3.19 -13.72 9.54
N LEU A 310 2.94 -14.96 9.13
CA LEU A 310 3.47 -16.17 9.78
C LEU A 310 4.65 -16.75 9.01
N VAL A 311 4.83 -16.32 7.75
CA VAL A 311 5.93 -16.73 6.87
C VAL A 311 6.62 -15.50 6.26
N ALA A 312 7.92 -15.37 6.53
CA ALA A 312 8.85 -14.41 5.95
C ALA A 312 9.56 -14.99 4.71
N GLN A 313 10.36 -14.17 4.03
CA GLN A 313 11.28 -14.61 2.98
C GLN A 313 12.73 -14.61 3.46
N ALA A 314 13.49 -15.65 3.11
CA ALA A 314 14.89 -15.81 3.47
C ALA A 314 15.80 -14.80 2.78
N GLU A 315 16.90 -14.46 3.45
CA GLU A 315 18.04 -13.84 2.80
C GLU A 315 18.59 -14.72 1.67
N GLY A 316 18.98 -14.08 0.57
CA GLY A 316 19.76 -14.72 -0.49
C GLY A 316 19.55 -14.16 -1.88
N HIS A 317 20.12 -14.83 -2.86
CA HIS A 317 20.01 -14.44 -4.27
C HIS A 317 18.66 -14.83 -4.89
N SER A 318 17.87 -13.82 -5.26
CA SER A 318 16.61 -14.00 -5.99
C SER A 318 16.89 -14.30 -7.46
N ASN A 319 16.52 -15.49 -7.93
CA ASN A 319 16.61 -15.85 -9.36
C ASN A 319 15.53 -15.18 -10.24
N ILE A 320 14.55 -14.48 -9.63
CA ILE A 320 13.55 -13.67 -10.34
C ILE A 320 14.09 -12.26 -10.61
N SER A 321 14.63 -11.61 -9.57
CA SER A 321 15.06 -10.19 -9.65
C SER A 321 16.56 -9.99 -9.92
N ASP A 322 17.34 -11.08 -10.02
CA ASP A 322 18.80 -11.14 -10.19
C ASP A 322 19.57 -10.26 -9.19
N LYS A 323 19.12 -10.31 -7.93
CA LYS A 323 19.61 -9.47 -6.83
C LYS A 323 19.76 -10.29 -5.56
N HIS A 324 20.76 -9.96 -4.77
CA HIS A 324 20.79 -10.35 -3.36
C HIS A 324 19.71 -9.57 -2.61
N GLN A 325 18.88 -10.28 -1.86
CA GLN A 325 17.83 -9.73 -1.01
C GLN A 325 18.19 -10.05 0.45
N PRO A 326 18.01 -9.11 1.40
CA PRO A 326 18.07 -9.44 2.82
C PRO A 326 16.92 -10.38 3.21
N GLU A 327 16.93 -10.88 4.44
CA GLU A 327 15.74 -11.52 5.03
C GLU A 327 14.59 -10.50 5.11
N ARG A 328 13.34 -10.93 4.84
CA ARG A 328 12.19 -10.03 4.76
C ARG A 328 10.96 -10.54 5.49
N MET A 329 10.64 -9.88 6.60
CA MET A 329 9.30 -9.84 7.17
C MET A 329 8.63 -8.51 6.79
N PHE A 330 7.46 -8.55 6.16
CA PHE A 330 6.72 -7.34 5.79
C PHE A 330 5.78 -6.86 6.89
N TRP A 331 5.22 -5.66 6.73
CA TRP A 331 4.18 -5.14 7.62
C TRP A 331 2.92 -6.02 7.57
N GLY A 332 2.43 -6.44 8.74
CA GLY A 332 1.23 -7.26 8.89
C GLY A 332 -0.07 -6.46 8.74
N ALA A 333 -1.18 -7.17 8.55
CA ALA A 333 -2.49 -6.55 8.33
C ALA A 333 -2.92 -5.62 9.47
N GLN A 334 -2.68 -6.02 10.73
CA GLN A 334 -3.00 -5.20 11.90
C GLN A 334 -2.22 -3.88 11.91
N ALA A 335 -0.93 -3.89 11.56
CA ALA A 335 -0.10 -2.68 11.61
C ALA A 335 -0.51 -1.62 10.58
N LEU A 336 -1.26 -2.01 9.54
CA LEU A 336 -1.85 -1.13 8.53
C LEU A 336 -3.31 -0.74 8.90
N ALA A 337 -4.09 -1.67 9.43
CA ALA A 337 -5.48 -1.43 9.83
C ALA A 337 -5.61 -0.60 11.12
N GLU A 338 -4.71 -0.83 12.08
CA GLU A 338 -4.72 -0.29 13.44
C GLU A 338 -3.29 0.20 13.81
N PRO A 339 -2.77 1.25 13.14
CA PRO A 339 -1.41 1.71 13.36
C PRO A 339 -1.18 2.22 14.79
N CYS A 340 -0.15 1.70 15.46
CA CYS A 340 0.20 2.07 16.83
C CYS A 340 1.25 3.19 16.83
N VAL A 341 0.82 4.45 16.91
CA VAL A 341 1.72 5.60 17.00
C VAL A 341 2.29 5.70 18.41
N ARG A 342 3.56 5.28 18.57
CA ARG A 342 4.30 5.30 19.85
C ARG A 342 5.13 6.56 20.05
N ALA A 343 5.55 7.22 18.97
CA ALA A 343 6.35 8.44 19.02
C ALA A 343 5.47 9.69 19.21
N LYS A 344 5.96 10.67 19.96
CA LYS A 344 5.37 12.01 20.02
C LYS A 344 5.85 12.83 18.82
N ILE A 345 4.94 13.17 17.92
CA ILE A 345 5.31 13.85 16.66
C ILE A 345 5.43 15.37 16.89
N VAL A 346 6.51 15.97 16.37
CA VAL A 346 6.69 17.43 16.29
C VAL A 346 6.42 17.87 14.85
N ALA A 347 5.22 18.38 14.60
CA ALA A 347 4.72 18.78 13.30
C ALA A 347 5.08 20.25 13.01
N VAL A 348 5.92 20.50 12.01
CA VAL A 348 6.24 21.86 11.55
C VAL A 348 5.26 22.26 10.44
N LEU A 349 4.45 23.28 10.70
CA LEU A 349 3.45 23.81 9.78
C LEU A 349 3.86 25.18 9.23
N GLY A 350 4.36 25.17 8.00
CA GLY A 350 4.77 26.37 7.28
C GLY A 350 4.58 26.23 5.77
N ALA A 351 4.64 27.36 5.06
CA ALA A 351 4.50 27.39 3.61
C ALA A 351 5.83 27.00 2.91
N TYR A 352 5.88 27.14 1.59
CA TYR A 352 7.12 27.02 0.81
C TYR A 352 8.02 28.27 1.01
N ASP A 353 8.58 28.43 2.22
CA ASP A 353 9.48 29.54 2.58
C ASP A 353 10.75 29.09 3.33
N GLU A 354 11.72 30.01 3.40
CA GLU A 354 13.04 29.79 4.01
C GLU A 354 12.95 29.63 5.54
N ALA A 355 12.06 30.38 6.19
CA ALA A 355 11.87 30.33 7.64
C ALA A 355 11.38 28.97 8.13
N THR A 356 10.50 28.32 7.36
CA THR A 356 10.03 26.95 7.61
C THR A 356 11.18 25.95 7.51
N SER A 357 12.08 26.12 6.54
CA SER A 357 13.28 25.28 6.40
C SER A 357 14.30 25.54 7.53
N GLN A 358 14.51 26.80 7.94
CA GLN A 358 15.36 27.17 9.08
C GLN A 358 14.82 26.61 10.41
N MET A 359 13.51 26.67 10.65
CA MET A 359 12.87 26.03 11.81
C MET A 359 13.07 24.50 11.80
N THR A 360 12.93 23.88 10.63
CA THR A 360 13.19 22.44 10.44
C THR A 360 14.64 22.09 10.76
N ALA A 361 15.60 22.85 10.22
CA ALA A 361 17.03 22.63 10.48
C ALA A 361 17.41 22.85 11.95
N LEU A 362 16.81 23.86 12.60
CA LEU A 362 17.01 24.13 14.03
C LEU A 362 16.57 22.94 14.88
N LEU A 363 15.34 22.43 14.67
CA LEU A 363 14.85 21.24 15.36
C LEU A 363 15.75 20.01 15.11
N HIS A 364 16.25 19.83 13.89
CA HIS A 364 17.16 18.74 13.56
C HIS A 364 18.49 18.83 14.34
N TYR A 365 19.16 19.98 14.35
CA TYR A 365 20.43 20.14 15.09
C TYR A 365 20.25 20.09 16.62
N LEU A 366 19.07 20.45 17.13
CA LEU A 366 18.70 20.23 18.53
C LEU A 366 18.46 18.74 18.87
N GLY A 367 18.40 17.86 17.87
CA GLY A 367 18.35 16.40 18.01
C GLY A 367 17.01 15.76 17.68
N ILE A 368 16.04 16.51 17.17
CA ILE A 368 14.73 15.99 16.76
C ILE A 368 14.77 15.68 15.27
N SER A 369 14.90 14.39 14.90
CA SER A 369 15.08 13.99 13.50
C SER A 369 13.90 14.41 12.61
N MET A 370 14.12 15.43 11.78
CA MET A 370 13.18 15.92 10.78
C MET A 370 13.19 15.12 9.46
N GLY A 371 14.05 14.10 9.35
CA GLY A 371 14.28 13.35 8.12
C GLY A 371 15.75 13.38 7.69
N THR A 372 16.02 13.04 6.44
CA THR A 372 17.38 13.08 5.83
C THR A 372 17.67 14.45 5.24
N GLU A 373 18.91 14.91 5.42
CA GLU A 373 19.46 16.08 4.71
C GLU A 373 19.64 15.75 3.21
N PHE A 374 19.34 16.70 2.33
CA PHE A 374 19.61 16.57 0.90
C PHE A 374 20.15 17.87 0.29
N GLU A 375 21.15 17.75 -0.58
CA GLU A 375 21.74 18.89 -1.28
C GLU A 375 20.82 19.37 -2.42
N THR A 376 20.48 20.66 -2.42
CA THR A 376 19.92 21.34 -3.60
C THR A 376 21.05 21.92 -4.45
N SER A 377 20.87 21.93 -5.78
CA SER A 377 21.95 22.31 -6.71
C SER A 377 22.28 23.82 -6.77
N GLU A 378 21.54 24.65 -6.03
CA GLU A 378 21.76 26.11 -5.95
C GLU A 378 21.57 26.58 -4.49
N SER A 379 22.71 26.88 -3.84
CA SER A 379 22.92 27.62 -2.58
C SER A 379 22.35 27.09 -1.25
N SER A 380 23.26 26.71 -0.34
CA SER A 380 23.32 27.04 1.11
C SER A 380 22.10 26.90 2.03
N THR A 381 20.97 26.32 1.61
CA THR A 381 19.82 26.07 2.48
C THR A 381 19.81 24.63 2.99
N PHE A 382 19.82 24.47 4.32
CA PHE A 382 19.70 23.17 4.97
C PHE A 382 18.26 22.66 4.85
N GLU A 383 18.02 21.74 3.92
CA GLU A 383 16.71 21.11 3.72
C GLU A 383 16.73 19.67 4.24
N PHE A 384 15.82 19.40 5.19
CA PHE A 384 15.56 18.06 5.74
C PHE A 384 14.15 17.66 5.36
N GLU A 385 14.01 16.47 4.77
CA GLU A 385 12.71 15.83 4.51
C GLU A 385 12.77 14.36 4.85
N GLU A 386 11.64 13.82 5.31
CA GLU A 386 11.43 12.39 5.40
C GLU A 386 10.77 11.95 4.09
N GLN A 387 11.48 11.16 3.27
CA GLN A 387 11.05 10.76 1.93
C GLN A 387 9.64 10.13 1.95
N GLY A 388 9.34 9.31 2.95
CA GLY A 388 8.03 8.71 3.11
C GLY A 388 6.91 9.74 3.30
N LEU A 389 7.11 10.75 4.14
CA LEU A 389 6.16 11.83 4.34
C LEU A 389 5.94 12.65 3.07
N THR A 390 7.00 12.92 2.31
CA THR A 390 6.91 13.57 0.99
C THR A 390 6.11 12.69 0.01
N GLU A 391 6.39 11.38 -0.07
CA GLU A 391 5.60 10.42 -0.87
C GLU A 391 4.13 10.33 -0.45
N LEU A 392 3.82 10.41 0.85
CA LEU A 392 2.45 10.49 1.37
C LEU A 392 1.76 11.77 0.89
N CYS A 393 2.37 12.92 1.12
CA CYS A 393 1.77 14.20 0.81
C CYS A 393 1.50 14.35 -0.70
N SER A 394 2.42 13.90 -1.58
CA SER A 394 2.21 13.87 -3.04
C SER A 394 1.18 12.84 -3.51
N ARG A 395 0.81 11.84 -2.70
CA ARG A 395 -0.34 10.94 -2.97
C ARG A 395 -1.66 11.54 -2.51
N ILE A 396 -1.64 12.37 -1.46
CA ILE A 396 -2.83 13.03 -0.94
C ILE A 396 -3.25 14.21 -1.84
N PHE A 397 -2.31 15.03 -2.26
CA PHE A 397 -2.56 16.25 -3.05
C PHE A 397 -1.75 16.26 -4.34
N GLU A 398 -2.42 16.57 -5.43
CA GLU A 398 -1.79 16.86 -6.71
C GLU A 398 -1.37 18.34 -6.76
N GLU A 399 -0.07 18.55 -6.91
CA GLU A 399 0.56 19.85 -7.02
C GLU A 399 0.61 20.31 -8.50
N PRO A 400 0.52 21.63 -8.80
CA PRO A 400 0.67 22.77 -7.90
C PRO A 400 -0.62 23.28 -7.24
N TRP A 401 -1.79 22.76 -7.65
CA TRP A 401 -3.10 23.33 -7.30
C TRP A 401 -3.71 22.77 -6.01
N MET A 402 -2.99 21.88 -5.32
CA MET A 402 -3.42 21.22 -4.08
C MET A 402 -4.72 20.42 -4.24
N ALA A 403 -4.91 19.83 -5.42
CA ALA A 403 -6.10 19.05 -5.72
C ALA A 403 -6.08 17.73 -4.94
N GLN A 404 -7.00 17.60 -3.98
CA GLN A 404 -7.12 16.43 -3.11
C GLN A 404 -7.50 15.17 -3.92
N GLN A 405 -6.69 14.12 -3.79
CA GLN A 405 -6.88 12.83 -4.46
C GLN A 405 -7.50 11.77 -3.52
N LEU A 406 -7.19 11.83 -2.21
CA LEU A 406 -7.63 10.83 -1.23
C LEU A 406 -8.71 11.39 -0.28
N HIS A 407 -9.62 10.54 0.16
CA HIS A 407 -10.72 10.90 1.08
C HIS A 407 -10.25 10.92 2.56
N PRO A 408 -10.83 11.75 3.45
CA PRO A 408 -10.25 12.04 4.76
C PRO A 408 -9.93 10.82 5.65
N PRO A 409 -10.84 9.85 5.87
CA PRO A 409 -10.55 8.63 6.64
C PRO A 409 -9.24 7.92 6.23
N LEU A 410 -9.01 7.72 4.93
CA LEU A 410 -7.81 7.07 4.42
C LEU A 410 -6.55 7.93 4.62
N ARG A 411 -6.66 9.27 4.51
CA ARG A 411 -5.53 10.18 4.78
C ARG A 411 -5.09 10.11 6.23
N THR A 412 -6.02 10.22 7.18
CA THR A 412 -5.76 10.04 8.61
C THR A 412 -5.10 8.70 8.88
N GLN A 413 -5.62 7.62 8.30
CA GLN A 413 -5.07 6.28 8.51
C GLN A 413 -3.64 6.14 7.95
N LEU A 414 -3.36 6.65 6.74
CA LEU A 414 -2.02 6.67 6.15
C LEU A 414 -1.02 7.54 6.94
N LEU A 415 -1.46 8.68 7.49
CA LEU A 415 -0.67 9.51 8.41
C LEU A 415 -0.34 8.74 9.70
N GLY A 416 -1.27 7.95 10.22
CA GLY A 416 -1.05 7.07 11.38
C GLY A 416 -0.05 5.96 11.09
N ILE A 417 -0.17 5.28 9.93
CA ILE A 417 0.79 4.25 9.49
C ILE A 417 2.19 4.85 9.35
N TRP A 418 2.31 6.04 8.75
CA TRP A 418 3.58 6.75 8.65
C TRP A 418 4.21 7.02 10.03
N ALA A 419 3.44 7.58 10.97
CA ALA A 419 3.96 7.89 12.30
C ALA A 419 4.29 6.64 13.14
N ALA A 420 3.57 5.53 12.93
CA ALA A 420 3.90 4.24 13.53
C ALA A 420 5.19 3.63 12.96
N ALA A 421 5.43 3.77 11.64
CA ALA A 421 6.64 3.29 10.97
C ALA A 421 7.90 4.11 11.30
N ARG A 422 7.73 5.38 11.70
CA ARG A 422 8.81 6.32 12.00
C ARG A 422 9.58 6.01 13.32
N PHE A 423 9.23 4.94 14.02
CA PHE A 423 9.72 4.60 15.37
C PHE A 423 11.20 4.10 15.43
N ASP A 424 11.85 3.80 14.30
CA ASP A 424 13.19 3.17 14.30
C ASP A 424 14.38 4.15 14.33
N HIS A 425 15.33 3.86 15.23
CA HIS A 425 16.71 4.35 15.36
C HIS A 425 17.03 5.87 15.36
N GLN A 426 16.12 6.75 14.92
CA GLN A 426 16.35 8.20 14.82
C GLN A 426 15.50 9.03 15.80
N MET A 427 14.84 8.36 16.75
CA MET A 427 14.01 9.00 17.77
C MET A 427 14.88 9.74 18.80
N HIS A 428 14.50 10.98 19.13
CA HIS A 428 15.13 11.71 20.23
C HIS A 428 14.93 10.94 21.56
N PRO A 429 15.88 10.97 22.53
CA PRO A 429 15.73 10.24 23.80
C PRO A 429 14.43 10.51 24.58
N ALA A 430 13.80 11.67 24.36
CA ALA A 430 12.49 12.03 24.95
C ALA A 430 11.27 11.43 24.21
N GLY A 431 11.47 10.55 23.22
CA GLY A 431 10.39 9.95 22.44
C GLY A 431 9.85 10.82 21.29
N LEU A 432 10.59 11.87 20.89
CA LEU A 432 10.17 12.78 19.81
C LEU A 432 10.67 12.34 18.44
N VAL A 433 9.84 12.57 17.40
CA VAL A 433 10.29 12.60 16.01
C VAL A 433 9.66 13.78 15.27
N GLY A 434 10.40 14.37 14.34
CA GLY A 434 9.95 15.48 13.51
C GLY A 434 9.12 15.07 12.30
N ALA A 435 8.15 15.90 11.94
CA ALA A 435 7.39 15.83 10.71
C ALA A 435 7.34 17.22 10.05
N LYS A 436 7.87 17.35 8.83
CA LYS A 436 7.72 18.56 8.01
C LYS A 436 7.46 18.20 6.57
N HIS A 437 6.36 18.71 6.04
CA HIS A 437 6.14 18.91 4.61
C HIS A 437 5.14 20.07 4.49
N PRO A 438 5.27 21.04 3.56
CA PRO A 438 4.37 22.19 3.53
C PRO A 438 2.88 21.82 3.40
N LEU A 439 2.57 20.73 2.68
CA LEU A 439 1.22 20.16 2.57
C LEU A 439 0.60 19.70 3.91
N LEU A 440 1.37 19.56 5.00
CA LEU A 440 0.81 19.33 6.33
C LEU A 440 -0.11 20.48 6.80
N CYS A 441 0.09 21.70 6.29
CA CYS A 441 -0.80 22.82 6.55
C CYS A 441 -2.24 22.57 6.08
N LEU A 442 -2.45 21.67 5.11
CA LEU A 442 -3.77 21.25 4.62
C LEU A 442 -4.35 20.03 5.37
N LEU A 443 -3.58 19.47 6.32
CA LEU A 443 -3.86 18.20 7.00
C LEU A 443 -4.01 18.36 8.52
N GLY A 444 -4.11 19.59 9.03
CA GLY A 444 -4.24 19.87 10.48
C GLY A 444 -5.19 18.92 11.23
N PRO A 445 -6.47 18.80 10.82
CA PRO A 445 -7.40 17.86 11.43
C PRO A 445 -6.98 16.39 11.29
N ASP A 446 -6.51 15.97 10.10
CA ASP A 446 -6.06 14.61 9.83
C ASP A 446 -4.84 14.24 10.72
N ILE A 447 -3.87 15.16 10.93
CA ILE A 447 -2.70 14.93 11.80
C ILE A 447 -3.06 14.94 13.30
N ALA A 448 -3.96 15.83 13.73
CA ALA A 448 -4.40 15.88 15.12
C ALA A 448 -5.09 14.56 15.54
N GLN A 449 -5.88 13.98 14.63
CA GLN A 449 -6.51 12.68 14.81
C GLN A 449 -5.49 11.52 14.72
N ALA A 450 -4.64 11.52 13.69
CA ALA A 450 -3.72 10.42 13.40
C ALA A 450 -2.55 10.28 14.38
N TRP A 451 -2.04 11.39 14.92
CA TRP A 451 -0.79 11.42 15.71
C TRP A 451 -1.04 11.63 17.21
N HIS A 452 -2.29 11.49 17.67
CA HIS A 452 -2.70 11.45 19.08
C HIS A 452 -2.11 12.59 19.92
N ASN A 453 -2.51 13.83 19.61
CA ASN A 453 -2.03 15.07 20.24
C ASN A 453 -0.54 15.40 19.94
N PRO A 454 -0.18 15.64 18.67
CA PRO A 454 1.18 16.06 18.28
C PRO A 454 1.56 17.44 18.84
N TYR A 455 2.86 17.73 18.93
CA TYR A 455 3.33 19.11 19.12
C TYR A 455 3.29 19.84 17.78
N VAL A 456 2.65 21.02 17.73
CA VAL A 456 2.53 21.80 16.50
C VAL A 456 3.41 23.05 16.57
N VAL A 457 4.39 23.15 15.67
CA VAL A 457 5.26 24.33 15.53
C VAL A 457 4.91 25.02 14.22
N ALA A 458 4.16 26.11 14.30
CA ALA A 458 3.73 26.88 13.14
C ALA A 458 4.69 28.03 12.86
N VAL A 459 5.08 28.23 11.60
CA VAL A 459 5.96 29.33 11.19
C VAL A 459 5.16 30.41 10.48
N ALA A 460 4.91 31.52 11.17
CA ALA A 460 4.17 32.67 10.64
C ALA A 460 5.10 33.59 9.84
N SER A 461 4.69 33.93 8.62
CA SER A 461 5.42 34.82 7.72
C SER A 461 4.51 35.96 7.27
N GLU A 462 4.80 37.20 7.71
CA GLU A 462 3.95 38.37 7.46
C GLU A 462 3.87 38.82 5.99
N SER A 463 4.84 38.43 5.16
CA SER A 463 4.83 38.77 3.73
C SER A 463 4.21 37.62 2.94
N PRO A 464 3.40 37.87 1.88
CA PRO A 464 3.32 36.90 0.79
C PRO A 464 4.78 36.62 0.40
N PRO A 465 5.23 35.36 0.44
CA PRO A 465 6.64 35.03 0.52
C PRO A 465 7.35 35.71 -0.62
N THR A 466 8.53 36.25 -0.35
CA THR A 466 9.41 36.78 -1.39
C THR A 466 9.70 35.61 -2.31
N ILE A 467 8.90 35.50 -3.40
CA ILE A 467 8.50 34.24 -4.05
C ILE A 467 9.64 33.26 -3.98
N GLY A 468 9.49 32.22 -3.15
CA GLY A 468 10.59 31.34 -2.76
C GLY A 468 11.35 30.95 -4.01
N ARG A 469 12.51 31.58 -4.25
CA ARG A 469 13.12 31.55 -5.59
C ARG A 469 13.48 30.10 -5.95
N HIS A 470 13.78 29.33 -4.92
CA HIS A 470 13.93 27.88 -4.90
C HIS A 470 12.63 27.15 -5.24
N ALA A 471 11.51 27.37 -4.54
CA ALA A 471 10.22 26.73 -4.86
C ALA A 471 9.77 26.97 -6.32
N HIS A 472 9.84 28.22 -6.81
CA HIS A 472 9.51 28.55 -8.20
C HIS A 472 10.51 27.95 -9.21
N ARG A 473 11.83 28.00 -8.96
CA ARG A 473 12.84 27.46 -9.89
C ARG A 473 12.92 25.93 -9.89
N ALA A 474 12.86 25.29 -8.72
CA ALA A 474 12.98 23.85 -8.56
C ALA A 474 11.72 23.14 -9.06
N ARG A 475 10.52 23.62 -8.66
CA ARG A 475 9.25 22.98 -9.01
C ARG A 475 8.64 23.49 -10.33
N ARG A 476 9.13 24.61 -10.88
CA ARG A 476 8.71 25.22 -12.18
C ARG A 476 7.21 25.50 -12.28
N TRP A 477 6.58 25.86 -11.16
CA TRP A 477 5.16 26.13 -11.11
C TRP A 477 4.79 27.47 -11.76
N PRO A 478 3.57 27.60 -12.31
CA PRO A 478 2.99 28.90 -12.63
C PRO A 478 2.96 29.83 -11.40
N VAL A 479 3.18 31.13 -11.62
CA VAL A 479 3.28 32.13 -10.53
C VAL A 479 1.95 32.27 -9.76
N ASP A 480 0.84 32.24 -10.49
CA ASP A 480 -0.53 32.21 -9.97
C ASP A 480 -0.82 30.94 -9.16
N ALA A 481 -0.36 29.78 -9.63
CA ALA A 481 -0.47 28.53 -8.87
C ALA A 481 0.32 28.60 -7.55
N LEU A 482 1.54 29.14 -7.56
CA LEU A 482 2.35 29.28 -6.34
C LEU A 482 1.74 30.28 -5.34
N ALA A 483 1.20 31.40 -5.81
CA ALA A 483 0.48 32.36 -4.96
C ALA A 483 -0.79 31.73 -4.34
N THR A 484 -1.56 30.99 -5.15
CA THR A 484 -2.77 30.28 -4.72
C THR A 484 -2.45 29.21 -3.68
N ALA A 485 -1.47 28.35 -3.98
CA ALA A 485 -0.98 27.32 -3.06
C ALA A 485 -0.54 27.92 -1.73
N THR A 486 0.32 28.94 -1.76
CA THR A 486 0.80 29.59 -0.53
C THR A 486 -0.34 30.14 0.31
N HIS A 487 -1.29 30.83 -0.31
CA HIS A 487 -2.45 31.37 0.39
C HIS A 487 -3.31 30.26 1.03
N GLN A 488 -3.56 29.17 0.31
CA GLN A 488 -4.26 27.99 0.83
C GLN A 488 -3.52 27.37 2.03
N LEU A 489 -2.20 27.19 1.95
CA LEU A 489 -1.38 26.63 3.03
C LEU A 489 -1.49 27.49 4.29
N ILE A 490 -1.26 28.81 4.17
CA ILE A 490 -1.32 29.74 5.31
C ILE A 490 -2.73 29.77 5.91
N LEU A 491 -3.77 29.93 5.08
CA LEU A 491 -5.16 30.00 5.55
C LEU A 491 -5.60 28.71 6.25
N SER A 492 -5.28 27.54 5.68
CA SER A 492 -5.67 26.24 6.25
C SER A 492 -4.95 25.96 7.57
N ARG A 493 -3.67 26.32 7.65
CA ARG A 493 -2.90 26.27 8.90
C ARG A 493 -3.53 27.17 9.95
N ASP A 494 -3.74 28.45 9.66
CA ASP A 494 -4.21 29.42 10.65
C ASP A 494 -5.65 29.09 11.13
N MET A 495 -6.51 28.60 10.24
CA MET A 495 -7.82 28.05 10.59
C MET A 495 -7.73 26.82 11.50
N PHE A 496 -6.77 25.92 11.26
CA PHE A 496 -6.55 24.76 12.13
C PHE A 496 -6.04 25.18 13.52
N LEU A 497 -5.00 26.01 13.59
CA LEU A 497 -4.40 26.47 14.86
C LEU A 497 -5.41 27.19 15.75
N ALA A 498 -6.32 27.97 15.16
CA ALA A 498 -7.38 28.69 15.87
C ALA A 498 -8.41 27.77 16.56
N GLY A 499 -8.51 26.50 16.14
CA GLY A 499 -9.37 25.48 16.75
C GLY A 499 -8.60 24.31 17.35
N TYR A 500 -7.28 24.43 17.54
CA TYR A 500 -6.43 23.35 18.03
C TYR A 500 -6.08 23.53 19.51
N ASP A 501 -6.71 22.72 20.38
CA ASP A 501 -6.49 22.76 21.83
C ASP A 501 -5.21 22.04 22.30
N GLY A 502 -4.45 21.43 21.37
CA GLY A 502 -3.22 20.71 21.69
C GLY A 502 -2.00 21.62 21.85
N PRO A 503 -0.82 21.05 22.19
CA PRO A 503 0.37 21.83 22.46
C PRO A 503 0.92 22.45 21.17
N GLN A 504 0.79 23.77 21.05
CA GLN A 504 1.21 24.52 19.87
C GLN A 504 2.09 25.74 20.20
N LEU A 505 2.99 26.07 19.27
CA LEU A 505 3.78 27.30 19.26
C LEU A 505 3.71 27.94 17.87
N VAL A 506 3.31 29.20 17.81
CA VAL A 506 3.40 30.02 16.59
C VAL A 506 4.63 30.89 16.68
N VAL A 507 5.57 30.72 15.75
CA VAL A 507 6.83 31.45 15.67
C VAL A 507 6.77 32.43 14.51
N ASP A 508 6.93 33.72 14.79
CA ASP A 508 7.11 34.74 13.75
C ASP A 508 8.49 34.59 13.10
N SER A 509 8.55 34.61 11.76
CA SER A 509 9.81 34.41 11.03
C SER A 509 10.84 35.53 11.23
N ARG A 510 10.43 36.74 11.60
CA ARG A 510 11.35 37.81 12.02
C ARG A 510 11.85 37.60 13.44
N GLN A 511 11.05 37.00 14.33
CA GLN A 511 11.53 36.59 15.65
C GLN A 511 12.58 35.48 15.51
N LEU A 512 12.32 34.45 14.70
CA LEU A 512 13.27 33.37 14.41
C LEU A 512 14.62 33.91 13.92
N GLN A 513 14.60 34.94 13.07
CA GLN A 513 15.80 35.58 12.55
C GLN A 513 16.50 36.52 13.54
N ARG A 514 15.76 37.26 14.39
CA ARG A 514 16.32 38.28 15.29
C ARG A 514 16.76 37.75 16.64
N ASP A 515 16.05 36.75 17.16
CA ASP A 515 16.30 36.14 18.47
C ASP A 515 15.98 34.63 18.43
N PRO A 516 16.79 33.85 17.69
CA PRO A 516 16.64 32.40 17.64
C PRO A 516 16.82 31.74 19.02
N PHE A 517 17.59 32.34 19.94
CA PHE A 517 17.74 31.81 21.30
C PHE A 517 16.43 31.88 22.11
N ALA A 518 15.67 32.97 22.01
CA ALA A 518 14.34 33.04 22.62
C ALA A 518 13.38 31.99 22.02
N VAL A 519 13.45 31.74 20.72
CA VAL A 519 12.66 30.69 20.05
C VAL A 519 13.05 29.29 20.55
N VAL A 520 14.34 29.01 20.75
CA VAL A 520 14.79 27.74 21.37
C VAL A 520 14.23 27.60 22.79
N GLY A 521 14.19 28.68 23.58
CA GLY A 521 13.55 28.68 24.91
C GLY A 521 12.04 28.36 24.86
N GLN A 522 11.33 28.90 23.88
CA GLN A 522 9.92 28.57 23.64
C GLN A 522 9.73 27.10 23.23
N LEU A 523 10.59 26.58 22.35
CA LEU A 523 10.58 25.17 21.94
C LEU A 523 10.88 24.23 23.12
N ALA A 524 11.86 24.57 23.96
CA ALA A 524 12.18 23.83 25.18
C ALA A 524 10.96 23.74 26.13
N SER A 525 10.26 24.87 26.33
CA SER A 525 9.03 24.92 27.12
C SER A 525 7.88 24.13 26.51
N LEU A 526 7.67 24.22 25.20
CA LEU A 526 6.62 23.47 24.48
C LEU A 526 6.82 21.96 24.62
N LEU A 527 8.05 21.51 24.32
CA LEU A 527 8.40 20.10 24.24
C LEU A 527 8.72 19.47 25.60
N SER A 528 8.89 20.30 26.64
CA SER A 528 9.35 19.91 27.99
C SER A 528 10.71 19.21 27.95
N ILE A 529 11.68 19.83 27.27
CA ILE A 529 13.04 19.30 27.05
C ILE A 529 14.08 20.38 27.31
N ASP A 530 15.10 20.04 28.10
CA ASP A 530 16.33 20.82 28.21
C ASP A 530 17.27 20.48 27.05
N PHE A 531 17.44 21.41 26.11
CA PHE A 531 18.39 21.24 25.01
C PHE A 531 19.84 21.46 25.48
N ASP A 532 20.76 20.65 24.97
CA ASP A 532 22.21 20.79 25.20
C ASP A 532 22.69 22.18 24.75
N THR A 533 23.24 22.97 25.68
CA THR A 533 23.62 24.36 25.42
C THR A 533 24.68 24.52 24.34
N ALA A 534 25.59 23.55 24.19
CA ALA A 534 26.61 23.58 23.14
C ALA A 534 25.99 23.30 21.77
N LYS A 535 25.05 22.33 21.69
CA LYS A 535 24.25 22.12 20.46
C LYS A 535 23.41 23.34 20.09
N VAL A 536 22.78 23.99 21.07
CA VAL A 536 22.00 25.23 20.85
C VAL A 536 22.90 26.32 20.25
N GLN A 537 24.06 26.58 20.86
CA GLN A 537 25.02 27.57 20.35
C GLN A 537 25.50 27.24 18.93
N GLN A 538 25.87 25.97 18.68
CA GLN A 538 26.28 25.51 17.36
C GLN A 538 25.17 25.71 16.33
N ALA A 539 23.97 25.17 16.58
CA ALA A 539 22.82 25.25 15.67
C ALA A 539 22.47 26.70 15.33
N VAL A 540 22.40 27.58 16.32
CA VAL A 540 22.10 29.00 16.11
C VAL A 540 23.20 29.68 15.28
N SER A 541 24.48 29.48 15.63
CA SER A 541 25.60 30.11 14.92
C SER A 541 25.75 29.66 13.46
N GLN A 542 25.26 28.45 13.13
CA GLN A 542 25.32 27.88 11.79
C GLN A 542 24.12 28.30 10.91
N LEU A 543 22.94 28.49 11.50
CA LEU A 543 21.71 28.80 10.79
C LEU A 543 21.39 30.30 10.71
N PHE A 544 21.86 31.09 11.68
CA PHE A 544 21.55 32.51 11.83
C PHE A 544 22.87 33.31 12.06
N PRO A 545 23.72 33.44 11.02
CA PRO A 545 25.05 34.07 11.11
C PRO A 545 25.03 35.61 11.14
#